data_AF-A0AAW0K5Q0-F1
#
_entry.id   AF-A0AAW0K5Q0-F1
#
_cell.length_a   1.000
_cell.length_b   1.000
_cell.length_c   1.000
_cell.angle_alpha   90.00
_cell.angle_beta   90.00
_cell.angle_gamma   90.00
#
_symmetry.space_group_name_H-M   'P 1'
#
loop_
_entity.id
_entity.type
_entity.pdbx_description
1 polymer ?
#
loop_
_entity_poly.entity_id
_entity_poly.type
_entity_poly.pdbx_seq_one_letter_code
_entity_poly.pdbx_strand_id
1 'polypeptide(L)'
;MNSAKTEPSTICHMVAMPYPGRGHINAMMNSCKLLASKSTDILISFVITEEWLGFIGSDPKPANIRFATVPNCIPSEKGRGKDFAGFVKAVNTKMEAPFEELLDRLEPPVKAIVADTYIYWPIALGNRKNIPVASLFPMPAMVFSMFYHFELIVQNRHFPVDLSGTFWFFCLFGFWERYM
;
A
#
# COMPACT_ATOMS: atom_id res chain seq x y z
N MET A 1 28.77 4.46 -40.25
CA MET A 1 28.57 4.62 -38.79
C MET A 1 27.16 4.17 -38.48
N ASN A 2 27.01 2.91 -38.04
CA ASN A 2 25.72 2.36 -37.69
C ASN A 2 25.35 2.87 -36.30
N SER A 3 24.30 3.70 -36.26
CA SER A 3 23.64 4.12 -35.02
C SER A 3 23.21 2.85 -34.28
N ALA A 4 23.87 2.59 -33.14
CA ALA A 4 23.45 1.53 -32.24
C ALA A 4 22.05 1.90 -31.74
N LYS A 5 21.04 1.14 -32.20
CA LYS A 5 19.73 1.13 -31.57
C LYS A 5 19.95 0.67 -30.12
N THR A 6 19.76 1.56 -29.18
CA THR A 6 19.68 1.22 -27.76
C THR A 6 18.44 0.36 -27.60
N GLU A 7 18.62 -0.95 -27.39
CA GLU A 7 17.53 -1.86 -27.05
C GLU A 7 16.79 -1.28 -25.82
N PRO A 8 15.45 -1.21 -25.81
CA PRO A 8 14.71 -0.72 -24.64
C PRO A 8 15.11 -1.58 -23.43
N SER A 9 15.45 -0.96 -22.30
CA SER A 9 15.73 -1.72 -21.09
C SER A 9 14.54 -2.62 -20.77
N THR A 10 14.75 -3.94 -20.72
CA THR A 10 13.74 -4.97 -20.41
C THR A 10 13.23 -4.90 -18.97
N ILE A 11 13.68 -3.91 -18.19
CA ILE A 11 13.39 -3.76 -16.78
C ILE A 11 11.94 -3.28 -16.59
N CYS A 12 11.13 -4.12 -15.97
CA CYS A 12 9.80 -3.77 -15.51
C CYS A 12 9.90 -2.98 -14.19
N HIS A 13 9.53 -1.69 -14.21
CA HIS A 13 9.48 -0.89 -12.98
C HIS A 13 8.14 -1.06 -12.28
N MET A 14 8.16 -1.75 -11.15
CA MET A 14 7.02 -1.93 -10.27
C MET A 14 7.13 -0.99 -9.07
N VAL A 15 6.02 -0.33 -8.72
CA VAL A 15 5.89 0.44 -7.48
C VAL A 15 5.11 -0.39 -6.47
N ALA A 16 5.63 -0.50 -5.25
CA ALA A 16 4.95 -1.15 -4.13
C ALA A 16 4.48 -0.09 -3.12
N MET A 17 3.18 0.02 -2.90
CA MET A 17 2.54 0.99 -2.01
C MET A 17 1.86 0.27 -0.84
N PRO A 18 2.58 0.00 0.26
CA PRO A 18 2.01 -0.61 1.47
C PRO A 18 1.13 0.39 2.23
N TYR A 19 0.16 -0.12 2.98
CA TYR A 19 -0.50 0.69 4.00
C TYR A 19 0.53 1.09 5.07
N PRO A 20 0.56 2.36 5.54
CA PRO A 20 1.60 2.87 6.44
C PRO A 20 1.43 2.36 7.89
N GLY A 21 1.58 1.05 8.07
CA GLY A 21 1.60 0.37 9.35
C GLY A 21 2.56 -0.82 9.30
N ARG A 22 3.26 -1.07 10.42
CA ARG A 22 4.40 -2.00 10.47
C ARG A 22 4.12 -3.39 9.88
N GLY A 23 2.94 -3.96 10.18
CA GLY A 23 2.54 -5.28 9.67
C GLY A 23 2.43 -5.31 8.14
N HIS A 24 1.77 -4.31 7.56
CA HIS A 24 1.57 -4.19 6.11
C HIS A 24 2.89 -3.91 5.39
N ILE A 25 3.72 -3.01 5.92
CA ILE A 25 5.06 -2.71 5.39
C ILE A 25 5.93 -3.97 5.35
N ASN A 26 6.00 -4.71 6.47
CA ASN A 26 6.81 -5.93 6.54
C ASN A 26 6.31 -7.01 5.57
N ALA A 27 4.99 -7.23 5.50
CA ALA A 27 4.40 -8.22 4.61
C ALA A 27 4.65 -7.89 3.13
N MET A 28 4.46 -6.63 2.74
CA MET A 28 4.73 -6.21 1.36
C MET A 28 6.23 -6.25 1.04
N MET A 29 7.11 -5.86 1.97
CA MET A 29 8.56 -5.95 1.78
C MET A 29 9.01 -7.41 1.56
N ASN A 30 8.48 -8.35 2.34
CA ASN A 30 8.78 -9.77 2.16
C ASN A 30 8.27 -10.30 0.81
N SER A 31 7.08 -9.86 0.38
CA SER A 31 6.54 -10.18 -0.95
C SER A 31 7.44 -9.64 -2.06
N CYS A 32 7.91 -8.39 -1.92
CA CYS A 32 8.85 -7.77 -2.86
C CYS A 32 10.20 -8.50 -2.88
N LYS A 33 10.74 -8.91 -1.73
CA LYS A 33 11.97 -9.72 -1.64
C LYS A 33 11.82 -11.06 -2.35
N LEU A 34 10.65 -11.71 -2.24
CA LEU A 34 10.36 -12.97 -2.94
C LEU A 34 10.23 -12.77 -4.46
N LEU A 35 9.64 -11.67 -4.91
CA LEU A 35 9.58 -11.32 -6.34
C LEU A 35 10.97 -11.02 -6.89
N ALA A 36 11.73 -10.20 -6.16
CA ALA A 36 13.10 -9.83 -6.50
C ALA A 36 14.07 -11.02 -6.57
N SER A 37 13.82 -12.08 -5.80
CA SER A 37 14.63 -13.31 -5.87
C SER A 37 14.29 -14.21 -7.06
N LYS A 38 13.11 -14.02 -7.67
CA LYS A 38 12.65 -14.81 -8.82
C LYS A 38 12.95 -14.15 -10.16
N SER A 39 13.15 -12.84 -10.19
CA SER A 39 13.46 -12.11 -11.43
C SER A 39 14.37 -10.91 -11.16
N THR A 40 15.42 -10.81 -11.97
CA THR A 40 16.34 -9.66 -12.00
C THR A 40 15.83 -8.53 -12.89
N ASP A 41 14.83 -8.80 -13.72
CA ASP A 41 14.26 -7.83 -14.67
C ASP A 41 13.19 -6.95 -14.03
N ILE A 42 12.96 -7.08 -12.72
CA ILE A 42 12.01 -6.26 -11.97
C ILE A 42 12.79 -5.29 -11.08
N LEU A 43 12.61 -4.00 -11.33
CA LEU A 43 12.98 -2.94 -10.41
C LEU A 43 11.77 -2.63 -9.54
N ILE A 44 11.96 -2.61 -8.21
CA ILE A 44 10.89 -2.31 -7.25
C ILE A 44 11.19 -0.99 -6.56
N SER A 45 10.32 0.01 -6.74
CA SER A 45 10.28 1.19 -5.88
C SER A 45 9.29 0.95 -4.74
N PHE A 46 9.83 0.72 -3.54
CA PHE A 46 9.06 0.49 -2.32
C PHE A 46 8.75 1.82 -1.65
N VAL A 47 7.47 2.23 -1.69
CA VAL A 47 7.03 3.56 -1.26
C VAL A 47 6.71 3.57 0.22
N ILE A 48 7.28 4.53 0.94
CA ILE A 48 7.04 4.75 2.36
C ILE A 48 6.99 6.25 2.66
N THR A 49 6.53 6.65 3.84
CA THR A 49 6.69 8.04 4.27
C THR A 49 8.15 8.32 4.65
N GLU A 50 8.54 9.59 4.68
CA GLU A 50 9.86 10.00 5.17
C GLU A 50 10.14 9.54 6.62
N GLU A 51 9.12 9.57 7.49
CA GLU A 51 9.22 9.01 8.85
C GLU A 51 9.56 7.52 8.81
N TRP A 52 8.84 6.75 7.98
CA TRP A 52 9.09 5.32 7.84
C TRP A 52 10.47 5.02 7.26
N LEU A 53 10.99 5.87 6.37
CA LEU A 53 12.38 5.76 5.91
C LEU A 53 13.36 5.91 7.08
N GLY A 54 13.07 6.79 8.04
CA GLY A 54 13.85 6.89 9.27
C GLY A 54 13.82 5.64 10.15
N PHE A 55 12.79 4.79 10.04
CA PHE A 55 12.68 3.55 10.81
C PHE A 55 13.33 2.34 10.14
N ILE A 56 13.25 2.22 8.81
CA ILE A 56 13.68 1.01 8.07
C ILE A 56 14.72 1.28 6.99
N GLY A 57 15.19 2.52 6.83
CA GLY A 57 16.08 2.91 5.73
C GLY A 57 17.44 2.19 5.74
N SER A 58 17.91 1.76 6.91
CA SER A 58 19.12 0.97 7.09
C SER A 58 18.92 -0.53 6.92
N ASP A 59 17.67 -1.01 6.83
CA ASP A 59 17.39 -2.44 6.80
C ASP A 59 17.90 -3.08 5.49
N PRO A 60 18.47 -4.28 5.56
CA PRO A 60 19.00 -4.95 4.38
C PRO A 60 17.88 -5.31 3.40
N LYS A 61 18.12 -4.95 2.14
CA LYS A 61 17.22 -5.24 1.01
C LYS A 61 18.02 -5.57 -0.26
N PRO A 62 17.45 -6.38 -1.18
CA PRO A 62 18.03 -6.62 -2.50
C PRO A 62 18.32 -5.33 -3.27
N ALA A 63 19.32 -5.37 -4.15
CA ALA A 63 19.77 -4.20 -4.93
C ALA A 63 18.69 -3.67 -5.91
N ASN A 64 17.80 -4.54 -6.38
CA ASN A 64 16.66 -4.20 -7.23
C ASN A 64 15.44 -3.70 -6.44
N ILE A 65 15.53 -3.52 -5.12
CA ILE A 65 14.53 -2.81 -4.32
C ILE A 65 15.11 -1.46 -3.87
N ARG A 66 14.43 -0.38 -4.23
CA ARG A 66 14.78 1.00 -3.86
C ARG A 66 13.68 1.61 -3.03
N PHE A 67 14.03 2.36 -1.99
CA PHE A 67 13.03 3.15 -1.28
C PHE A 67 12.71 4.39 -2.11
N ALA A 68 11.43 4.73 -2.14
CA ALA A 68 10.93 5.99 -2.65
C ALA A 68 10.04 6.60 -1.56
N THR A 69 10.09 7.92 -1.37
CA THR A 69 9.40 8.55 -0.25
C THR A 69 8.28 9.46 -0.70
N VAL A 70 7.19 9.45 0.06
CA VAL A 70 6.19 10.51 0.10
C VAL A 70 6.39 11.35 1.38
N PRO A 71 6.03 12.65 1.37
CA PRO A 71 6.11 13.49 2.55
C PRO A 71 5.29 12.94 3.74
N ASN A 72 5.65 13.35 4.96
CA ASN A 72 4.91 13.05 6.18
C ASN A 72 3.55 13.77 6.25
N CYS A 73 2.62 13.40 5.36
CA CYS A 73 1.29 13.99 5.22
C CYS A 73 0.21 13.30 6.09
N ILE A 74 0.58 12.27 6.84
CA ILE A 74 -0.30 11.48 7.73
C ILE A 74 0.18 11.55 9.18
N PRO A 75 -0.68 11.24 10.18
CA PRO A 75 -0.24 11.14 11.57
C PRO A 75 0.91 10.13 11.74
N SER A 76 1.85 10.45 12.63
CA SER A 76 3.01 9.59 12.96
C SER A 76 2.61 8.17 13.38
N GLU A 77 3.45 7.19 13.06
CA GLU A 77 3.33 5.83 13.60
C GLU A 77 3.21 5.82 15.12
N LYS A 78 3.92 6.75 15.80
CA LYS A 78 3.85 6.89 17.26
C LYS A 78 2.61 7.69 17.65
N GLY A 79 1.68 7.01 18.31
CA GLY A 79 0.52 7.65 18.94
C GLY A 79 -0.71 7.81 18.04
N ARG A 80 -0.64 7.47 16.75
CA ARG A 80 -1.82 7.44 15.86
C ARG A 80 -2.95 6.52 16.37
N GLY A 81 -2.63 5.55 17.22
CA GLY A 81 -3.63 4.69 17.86
C GLY A 81 -4.66 5.44 18.72
N LYS A 82 -4.35 6.67 19.16
CA LYS A 82 -5.31 7.53 19.88
C LYS A 82 -6.45 8.03 18.99
N ASP A 83 -6.21 8.15 17.69
CA ASP A 83 -7.19 8.51 16.67
C ASP A 83 -6.94 7.69 15.39
N PHE A 84 -7.25 6.40 15.47
CA PHE A 84 -7.03 5.50 14.34
C PHE A 84 -7.95 5.83 13.16
N ALA A 85 -9.19 6.27 13.41
CA ALA A 85 -10.12 6.66 12.36
C ALA A 85 -9.60 7.89 11.59
N GLY A 86 -9.09 8.91 12.29
CA GLY A 86 -8.43 10.05 11.68
C GLY A 86 -7.18 9.67 10.90
N PHE A 87 -6.42 8.67 11.38
CA PHE A 87 -5.30 8.11 10.63
C PHE A 87 -5.73 7.44 9.32
N VAL A 88 -6.72 6.53 9.36
CA VAL A 88 -7.27 5.88 8.16
C VAL A 88 -7.76 6.91 7.15
N LYS A 89 -8.47 7.94 7.62
CA LYS A 89 -8.92 9.06 6.79
C LYS A 89 -7.73 9.77 6.15
N ALA A 90 -6.71 10.13 6.93
CA ALA A 90 -5.54 10.84 6.43
C ALA A 90 -4.80 10.03 5.35
N VAL A 91 -4.62 8.72 5.52
CA VAL A 91 -4.01 7.84 4.50
C VAL A 91 -4.78 7.90 3.18
N ASN A 92 -6.11 7.87 3.26
CA ASN A 92 -6.97 7.83 2.07
C ASN A 92 -7.28 9.20 1.47
N THR A 93 -6.99 10.32 2.14
CA THR A 93 -7.26 11.67 1.61
C THR A 93 -6.02 12.54 1.39
N LYS A 94 -4.87 12.19 1.99
CA LYS A 94 -3.67 13.05 1.95
C LYS A 94 -2.49 12.44 1.20
N MET A 95 -2.45 11.13 1.01
CA MET A 95 -1.32 10.46 0.36
C MET A 95 -1.44 10.35 -1.17
N GLU A 96 -2.64 10.46 -1.75
CA GLU A 96 -2.86 10.27 -3.19
C GLU A 96 -2.04 11.25 -4.03
N ALA A 97 -2.19 12.56 -3.79
CA ALA A 97 -1.50 13.57 -4.59
C ALA A 97 0.04 13.48 -4.50
N PRO A 98 0.66 13.38 -3.30
CA PRO A 98 2.10 13.19 -3.22
C PRO A 98 2.60 11.88 -3.85
N PHE A 99 1.79 10.82 -3.82
CA PHE A 99 2.11 9.57 -4.49
C PHE A 99 2.03 9.71 -6.01
N GLU A 100 1.02 10.38 -6.55
CA GLU A 100 0.91 10.68 -7.98
C GLU A 100 2.11 11.50 -8.48
N GLU A 101 2.50 12.55 -7.75
CA GLU A 101 3.71 13.34 -8.05
C GLU A 101 5.00 12.51 -7.94
N LEU A 102 5.04 11.51 -7.06
CA LEU A 102 6.17 10.59 -6.99
C LEU A 102 6.25 9.70 -8.23
N LEU A 103 5.13 9.14 -8.70
CA LEU A 103 5.11 8.30 -9.91
C LEU A 103 5.69 9.04 -11.12
N ASP A 104 5.39 10.33 -11.26
CA ASP A 104 5.85 11.16 -12.40
C ASP A 104 7.35 11.47 -12.37
N ARG A 105 8.00 11.31 -11.22
CA ARG A 105 9.45 11.57 -11.03
C ARG A 105 10.31 10.31 -11.02
N LEU A 106 9.67 9.13 -10.98
CA LEU A 106 10.36 7.86 -10.89
C LEU A 106 10.92 7.43 -12.24
N GLU A 107 12.20 7.05 -12.26
CA GLU A 107 12.91 6.58 -13.45
C GLU A 107 13.50 5.17 -13.22
N PRO A 108 13.35 4.23 -14.17
CA PRO A 108 12.58 4.31 -15.43
C PRO A 108 11.06 4.49 -15.20
N PRO A 109 10.23 4.76 -16.23
CA PRO A 109 8.79 4.95 -16.04
C PRO A 109 8.09 3.74 -15.42
N VAL A 110 7.17 3.98 -14.49
CA VAL A 110 6.42 2.95 -13.77
C VAL A 110 5.54 2.15 -14.73
N LYS A 111 5.60 0.81 -14.64
CA LYS A 111 4.84 -0.14 -15.47
C LYS A 111 3.75 -0.89 -14.72
N ALA A 112 3.83 -0.98 -13.39
CA ALA A 112 2.82 -1.62 -12.56
C ALA A 112 2.85 -1.06 -11.14
N ILE A 113 1.70 -1.07 -10.48
CA ILE A 113 1.56 -0.74 -9.06
C ILE A 113 1.05 -1.97 -8.32
N VAL A 114 1.68 -2.31 -7.20
CA VAL A 114 1.14 -3.24 -6.20
C VAL A 114 0.77 -2.41 -4.99
N ALA A 115 -0.52 -2.32 -4.67
CA ALA A 115 -1.01 -1.48 -3.59
C ALA A 115 -1.73 -2.31 -2.53
N ASP A 116 -1.62 -1.87 -1.28
CA ASP A 116 -2.35 -2.47 -0.19
C ASP A 116 -3.85 -2.24 -0.33
N THR A 117 -4.67 -3.27 -0.06
CA THR A 117 -6.14 -3.18 -0.15
C THR A 117 -6.75 -2.11 0.76
N TYR A 118 -6.04 -1.65 1.80
CA TYR A 118 -6.52 -0.64 2.74
C TYR A 118 -6.42 0.79 2.21
N ILE A 119 -5.82 0.96 1.02
CA ILE A 119 -5.67 2.24 0.33
C ILE A 119 -6.61 2.23 -0.87
N TYR A 120 -7.54 3.18 -0.94
CA TYR A 120 -8.65 3.14 -1.90
C TYR A 120 -8.35 3.85 -3.23
N TRP A 121 -7.50 4.86 -3.19
CA TRP A 121 -7.14 5.67 -4.36
C TRP A 121 -6.22 5.01 -5.42
N PRO A 122 -5.37 3.99 -5.14
CA PRO A 122 -4.39 3.49 -6.11
C PRO A 122 -5.01 2.95 -7.39
N ILE A 123 -6.16 2.28 -7.32
CA ILE A 123 -6.85 1.73 -8.50
C ILE A 123 -7.33 2.87 -9.41
N ALA A 124 -8.02 3.86 -8.84
CA ALA A 124 -8.50 5.02 -9.59
C ALA A 124 -7.33 5.80 -10.21
N LEU A 125 -6.25 6.02 -9.45
CA LEU A 125 -5.03 6.66 -9.93
C LEU A 125 -4.38 5.87 -11.07
N GLY A 126 -4.21 4.56 -10.91
CA GLY A 126 -3.64 3.69 -11.95
C GLY A 126 -4.45 3.74 -13.24
N ASN A 127 -5.78 3.73 -13.16
CA ASN A 127 -6.66 3.90 -14.31
C ASN A 127 -6.43 5.26 -15.01
N ARG A 128 -6.33 6.36 -14.26
CA ARG A 128 -6.05 7.70 -14.82
C ARG A 128 -4.71 7.77 -15.54
N LYS A 129 -3.69 7.08 -15.03
CA LYS A 129 -2.33 7.07 -15.59
C LYS A 129 -2.08 5.91 -16.57
N ASN A 130 -3.09 5.07 -16.84
CA ASN A 130 -2.96 3.85 -17.65
C ASN A 130 -1.85 2.90 -17.15
N ILE A 131 -1.78 2.71 -15.83
CA ILE A 131 -0.86 1.80 -15.14
C ILE A 131 -1.66 0.68 -14.47
N PRO A 132 -1.38 -0.60 -14.76
CA PRO A 132 -2.07 -1.71 -14.10
C PRO A 132 -1.78 -1.73 -12.60
N VAL A 133 -2.81 -2.03 -11.81
CA VAL A 133 -2.74 -2.07 -10.35
C VAL A 133 -3.14 -3.46 -9.85
N ALA A 134 -2.29 -4.09 -9.05
CA ALA A 134 -2.61 -5.29 -8.30
C ALA A 134 -2.85 -4.92 -6.82
N SER A 135 -3.91 -5.47 -6.23
CA SER A 135 -4.18 -5.32 -4.80
C SER A 135 -3.52 -6.44 -4.00
N LEU A 136 -2.81 -6.10 -2.92
CA LEU A 136 -2.26 -7.04 -1.96
C LEU A 136 -3.01 -6.92 -0.64
N PHE A 137 -3.60 -8.03 -0.18
CA PHE A 137 -4.20 -8.14 1.13
C PHE A 137 -3.28 -8.98 2.04
N PRO A 138 -2.48 -8.35 2.94
CA PRO A 138 -1.44 -9.05 3.68
C PRO A 138 -1.93 -9.87 4.89
N MET A 139 -3.24 -10.06 5.03
CA MET A 139 -3.86 -10.80 6.13
C MET A 139 -4.47 -12.14 5.65
N PRO A 140 -4.86 -13.04 6.56
CA PRO A 140 -5.44 -14.33 6.18
C PRO A 140 -6.68 -14.21 5.30
N ALA A 141 -6.86 -15.19 4.40
CA ALA A 141 -8.02 -15.24 3.49
C ALA A 141 -9.37 -15.24 4.22
N MET A 142 -9.44 -15.76 5.45
CA MET A 142 -10.64 -15.68 6.29
C MET A 142 -11.03 -14.23 6.60
N VAL A 143 -10.05 -13.39 6.96
CA VAL A 143 -10.29 -11.98 7.26
C VAL A 143 -10.72 -11.25 6.00
N PHE A 144 -10.12 -11.55 4.85
CA PHE A 144 -10.56 -11.04 3.56
C PHE A 144 -12.02 -11.40 3.28
N SER A 145 -12.39 -12.68 3.43
CA SER A 145 -13.74 -13.17 3.22
C SER A 145 -14.76 -12.46 4.12
N MET A 146 -14.41 -12.21 5.39
CA MET A 146 -15.26 -11.44 6.31
C MET A 146 -15.48 -10.00 5.86
N PHE A 147 -14.44 -9.30 5.38
CA PHE A 147 -14.58 -7.94 4.88
C PHE A 147 -15.32 -7.89 3.55
N TYR A 148 -15.05 -8.84 2.65
CA TYR A 148 -15.66 -8.92 1.33
C TYR A 148 -17.16 -9.23 1.40
N HIS A 149 -17.58 -10.00 2.41
CA HIS A 149 -18.96 -10.37 2.66
C HIS A 149 -19.57 -9.65 3.87
N PHE A 150 -19.08 -8.45 4.19
CA PHE A 150 -19.51 -7.73 5.40
C PHE A 150 -21.02 -7.42 5.38
N GLU A 151 -21.58 -7.17 4.20
CA GLU A 151 -23.02 -6.99 4.00
C GLU A 151 -23.83 -8.19 4.51
N LEU A 152 -23.34 -9.42 4.33
CA LEU A 152 -24.00 -10.62 4.84
C LEU A 152 -23.94 -10.67 6.36
N ILE A 153 -22.86 -10.21 6.99
CA ILE A 153 -22.73 -10.14 8.45
C ILE A 153 -23.77 -9.17 9.03
N VAL A 154 -23.96 -8.02 8.38
CA VAL A 154 -24.98 -7.03 8.77
C VAL A 154 -26.39 -7.56 8.53
N GLN A 155 -26.67 -8.13 7.34
CA GLN A 155 -27.99 -8.68 7.00
C GLN A 155 -28.43 -9.78 7.97
N ASN A 156 -27.49 -10.62 8.41
CA ASN A 156 -27.74 -11.67 9.40
C ASN A 156 -27.70 -11.18 10.85
N ARG A 157 -27.58 -9.87 11.10
CA ARG A 157 -27.54 -9.26 12.45
C ARG A 157 -26.41 -9.77 13.34
N HIS A 158 -25.33 -10.24 12.73
CA HIS A 158 -24.09 -10.58 13.44
C HIS A 158 -23.24 -9.31 13.72
N PHE A 159 -23.73 -8.13 13.33
CA PHE A 159 -23.13 -6.83 13.59
C PHE A 159 -24.23 -5.75 13.81
N PRO A 160 -24.02 -4.77 14.73
CA PRO A 160 -22.87 -4.61 15.62
C PRO A 160 -22.83 -5.71 16.69
N VAL A 161 -21.63 -6.21 16.98
CA VAL A 161 -21.42 -7.15 18.09
C VAL A 161 -21.51 -6.34 19.39
N ASP A 162 -22.35 -6.76 20.33
CA ASP A 162 -22.30 -6.26 21.70
C ASP A 162 -21.00 -6.73 22.35
N LEU A 163 -20.00 -5.85 22.35
CA LEU A 163 -18.65 -6.10 22.89
C LEU A 163 -18.48 -5.50 24.29
N SER A 164 -19.57 -5.30 25.04
CA SER A 164 -19.52 -4.82 26.44
C SER A 164 -18.60 -5.65 27.36
N GLY A 165 -18.16 -6.84 26.93
CA GLY A 165 -17.16 -7.68 27.63
C GLY A 165 -15.82 -7.93 26.94
N THR A 166 -15.50 -7.38 25.75
CA THR A 166 -14.20 -7.66 25.09
C THR A 166 -13.73 -6.51 24.20
N PHE A 167 -12.79 -5.72 24.72
CA PHE A 167 -12.11 -4.63 24.03
C PHE A 167 -11.21 -5.17 22.91
N TRP A 168 -11.08 -4.46 21.78
CA TRP A 168 -10.08 -4.59 20.69
C TRP A 168 -10.48 -5.08 19.27
N PHE A 169 -11.62 -4.65 18.69
CA PHE A 169 -11.86 -4.84 17.23
C PHE A 169 -12.37 -3.63 16.42
N PHE A 170 -12.50 -2.45 17.02
CA PHE A 170 -13.30 -1.36 16.42
C PHE A 170 -12.62 -0.48 15.36
N CYS A 171 -11.34 -0.69 15.05
CA CYS A 171 -10.60 0.30 14.29
C CYS A 171 -10.87 0.29 12.77
N LEU A 172 -11.47 -0.77 12.20
CA LEU A 172 -11.69 -0.85 10.74
C LEU A 172 -13.12 -0.67 10.25
N PHE A 173 -14.11 -0.94 11.10
CA PHE A 173 -15.51 -1.01 10.65
C PHE A 173 -16.23 0.35 10.66
N GLY A 174 -15.81 1.31 11.48
CA GLY A 174 -16.44 2.64 11.52
C GLY A 174 -16.23 3.51 10.29
N PHE A 175 -15.41 3.10 9.32
CA PHE A 175 -15.12 3.86 8.10
C PHE A 175 -16.12 3.56 6.96
N TRP A 176 -16.74 2.38 6.95
CA TRP A 176 -17.59 1.92 5.84
C TRP A 176 -18.98 2.59 5.82
N GLU A 177 -19.52 3.00 6.97
CA GLU A 177 -20.84 3.67 7.05
C GLU A 177 -20.87 5.09 6.47
N ARG A 178 -19.72 5.73 6.18
CA ARG A 178 -19.68 7.15 5.79
C ARG A 178 -19.53 7.41 4.29
N TYR A 179 -19.50 6.38 3.46
CA TYR A 179 -19.26 6.47 2.01
C TYR A 179 -20.31 5.74 1.14
N MET A 180 -21.49 5.44 1.72
CA MET A 180 -22.76 5.17 1.01
C MET A 180 -23.72 6.31 1.31
#